data_AF-A0A8J2AHI4-F1
#
_entry.id   AF-A0A8J2AHI4-F1
#
_cell.length_a   1.000
_cell.length_b   1.000
_cell.length_c   1.000
_cell.angle_alpha   90.00
_cell.angle_beta   90.00
_cell.angle_gamma   90.00
#
_symmetry.space_group_name_H-M   'P 1'
#
loop_
_entity.id
_entity.type
_entity.pdbx_description
1 polymer ?
#
loop_
_entity_poly.entity_id
_entity_poly.type
_entity_poly.pdbx_seq_one_letter_code
_entity_poly.pdbx_strand_id
1 'polypeptide(L)'
;MEVGTRDPPSSTFEIQPRAQRGRRKRRSDPKQVESANAESRGLAEARGVPTEEQLARMETIFSGTVPQYEYKNHTADIIFHAWGNSLKAAFEQVAVCMFSYMTDLNRVEASEYVELSAEGHSLENLLYHFLDELLFHFLTTMHVCKYVEVIVPLLEGENSSTLEPDIRADPTAAISPWTVRMRCYGEPFQSEAEGGRHTQGTEIKAITMHEMRINDNRCKPQEGVDKPEDPFQPTEETSDESMASDFVDLYVLVDI
;
A
#
# COMPACT_ATOMS: atom_id res chain seq x y z
N MET A 1 22.20 -100.38 1.79
CA MET A 1 23.65 -100.16 1.90
C MET A 1 23.95 -98.87 1.17
N GLU A 2 24.61 -97.95 1.89
CA GLU A 2 24.99 -96.59 1.51
C GLU A 2 25.79 -96.53 0.20
N VAL A 3 25.67 -95.41 -0.54
CA VAL A 3 26.81 -94.50 -0.78
C VAL A 3 26.25 -93.09 -1.02
N GLY A 4 26.67 -92.12 -0.20
CA GLY A 4 26.35 -90.70 -0.36
C GLY A 4 27.33 -89.98 -1.28
N THR A 5 26.87 -88.88 -1.87
CA THR A 5 27.72 -87.78 -2.36
C THR A 5 27.13 -86.47 -1.82
N ARG A 6 28.00 -85.62 -1.26
CA ARG A 6 27.67 -84.36 -0.59
C ARG A 6 27.72 -83.22 -1.59
N ASP A 7 26.66 -82.42 -1.66
CA ASP A 7 26.65 -81.08 -2.29
C ASP A 7 26.76 -79.97 -1.21
N PRO A 8 27.40 -78.81 -1.50
CA PRO A 8 27.55 -77.69 -0.59
C PRO A 8 26.33 -76.73 -0.60
N PRO A 9 26.16 -75.87 0.42
CA PRO A 9 24.91 -75.15 0.66
C PRO A 9 24.84 -73.80 -0.06
N SER A 10 23.69 -73.50 -0.68
CA SER A 10 23.32 -72.15 -1.13
C SER A 10 22.21 -71.59 -0.24
N SER A 11 22.48 -70.47 0.42
CA SER A 11 21.61 -69.81 1.39
C SER A 11 20.33 -69.25 0.77
N THR A 12 19.20 -69.64 1.36
CA THR A 12 17.85 -69.10 1.15
C THR A 12 17.74 -67.66 1.62
N PHE A 13 17.19 -66.77 0.78
CA PHE A 13 16.59 -65.51 1.20
C PHE A 13 15.14 -65.46 0.70
N GLU A 14 14.21 -65.58 1.64
CA GLU A 14 12.77 -65.43 1.48
C GLU A 14 12.43 -63.96 1.13
N ILE A 15 11.69 -63.73 0.04
CA ILE A 15 11.18 -62.41 -0.33
C ILE A 15 9.68 -62.40 -0.04
N GLN A 16 9.26 -61.63 0.97
CA GLN A 16 7.85 -61.33 1.25
C GLN A 16 7.27 -60.28 0.29
N PRO A 17 5.95 -60.29 0.01
CA PRO A 17 5.34 -59.50 -1.06
C PRO A 17 5.14 -58.01 -0.73
N ARG A 18 5.21 -57.21 -1.80
CA ARG A 18 5.31 -55.75 -1.85
C ARG A 18 3.93 -55.07 -1.70
N ALA A 19 3.74 -54.30 -0.63
CA ALA A 19 2.56 -53.45 -0.44
C ALA A 19 2.58 -52.23 -1.37
N GLN A 20 1.49 -52.00 -2.11
CA GLN A 20 1.25 -50.78 -2.88
C GLN A 20 1.00 -49.61 -1.91
N ARG A 21 1.90 -48.62 -1.89
CA ARG A 21 1.66 -47.32 -1.23
C ARG A 21 1.35 -46.25 -2.27
N GLY A 22 0.13 -45.73 -2.18
CA GLY A 22 -0.40 -44.69 -3.06
C GLY A 22 0.39 -43.38 -3.02
N ARG A 23 0.50 -42.79 -4.20
CA ARG A 23 1.12 -41.49 -4.51
C ARG A 23 0.27 -40.36 -3.91
N ARG A 24 0.63 -39.86 -2.72
CA ARG A 24 0.06 -38.63 -2.15
C ARG A 24 0.71 -37.41 -2.83
N LYS A 25 -0.05 -36.75 -3.72
CA LYS A 25 0.22 -35.36 -4.15
C LYS A 25 0.20 -34.47 -2.91
N ARG A 26 1.33 -33.82 -2.58
CA ARG A 26 1.32 -32.64 -1.70
C ARG A 26 0.59 -31.53 -2.45
N ARG A 27 -0.71 -31.36 -2.17
CA ARG A 27 -1.41 -30.11 -2.42
C ARG A 27 -1.01 -29.18 -1.28
N SER A 28 -0.29 -28.12 -1.59
CA SER A 28 -0.19 -26.95 -0.73
C SER A 28 -1.58 -26.31 -0.72
N ASP A 29 -2.25 -26.36 0.43
CA ASP A 29 -3.53 -25.67 0.65
C ASP A 29 -3.28 -24.15 0.63
N PRO A 30 -3.90 -23.39 -0.29
CA PRO A 30 -3.78 -21.93 -0.33
C PRO A 30 -4.42 -21.24 0.90
N LYS A 31 -5.28 -21.96 1.63
CA LYS A 31 -6.11 -21.41 2.71
C LYS A 31 -5.38 -21.11 4.02
N GLN A 32 -4.13 -21.54 4.21
CA GLN A 32 -3.39 -21.27 5.45
C GLN A 32 -2.56 -19.98 5.42
N VAL A 33 -2.39 -19.34 4.26
CA VAL A 33 -1.63 -18.08 4.17
C VAL A 33 -2.55 -16.86 4.35
N GLU A 34 -3.81 -16.94 3.93
CA GLU A 34 -4.80 -15.86 4.13
C GLU A 34 -5.30 -15.72 5.57
N SER A 35 -5.39 -16.82 6.33
CA SER A 35 -5.93 -16.77 7.70
C SER A 35 -4.97 -16.14 8.70
N ALA A 36 -3.67 -16.19 8.45
CA ALA A 36 -2.66 -15.67 9.38
C ALA A 36 -2.51 -14.13 9.34
N ASN A 37 -2.97 -13.47 8.27
CA ASN A 37 -2.89 -12.01 8.13
C ASN A 37 -4.15 -11.27 8.59
N ALA A 38 -5.25 -11.99 8.85
CA ALA A 38 -6.50 -11.40 9.34
C ALA A 38 -6.50 -11.22 10.87
N GLU A 39 -5.72 -12.01 11.61
CA GLU A 39 -5.77 -12.06 13.08
C GLU A 39 -4.85 -11.03 13.78
N SER A 40 -3.99 -10.31 13.05
CA SER A 40 -3.10 -9.27 13.60
C SER A 40 -3.64 -7.83 13.44
N ARG A 41 -4.72 -7.61 12.69
CA ARG A 41 -5.32 -6.28 12.40
C ARG A 41 -6.18 -5.71 13.56
N GLY A 42 -5.99 -6.20 14.78
CA GLY A 42 -6.78 -5.84 15.95
C GLY A 42 -6.17 -4.72 16.81
N LEU A 43 -5.72 -3.60 16.22
CA LEU A 43 -5.64 -2.36 17.01
C LEU A 43 -7.06 -1.80 17.05
N ALA A 44 -7.60 -1.61 18.25
CA ALA A 44 -8.91 -1.01 18.42
C ALA A 44 -8.97 0.34 17.67
N GLU A 45 -9.79 0.41 16.62
CA GLU A 45 -10.07 1.64 15.88
C GLU A 45 -10.49 2.73 16.87
N ALA A 46 -9.65 3.76 17.06
CA ALA A 46 -10.03 4.87 17.92
C ALA A 46 -10.99 5.76 17.15
N ARG A 47 -12.25 5.86 17.60
CA ARG A 47 -13.27 6.73 17.01
C ARG A 47 -13.53 7.96 17.86
N GLY A 48 -13.93 9.06 17.23
CA GLY A 48 -14.27 10.28 17.95
C GLY A 48 -15.02 11.30 17.11
N VAL A 49 -15.34 12.42 17.75
CA VAL A 49 -15.96 13.60 17.10
C VAL A 49 -14.88 14.66 16.94
N PRO A 50 -14.72 15.26 15.76
CA PRO A 50 -13.70 16.27 15.55
C PRO A 50 -14.00 17.57 16.31
N THR A 51 -12.96 18.20 16.84
CA THR A 51 -13.05 19.53 17.43
C THR A 51 -13.18 20.60 16.33
N GLU A 52 -13.71 21.77 16.68
CA GLU A 52 -13.79 22.91 15.75
C GLU A 52 -12.41 23.30 15.19
N GLU A 53 -11.36 23.20 16.01
CA GLU A 53 -9.97 23.46 15.60
C GLU A 53 -9.45 22.44 14.60
N GLN A 54 -9.78 21.15 14.77
CA GLN A 54 -9.42 20.09 13.82
C GLN A 54 -10.11 20.34 12.48
N LEU A 55 -11.42 20.63 12.49
CA LEU A 55 -12.18 20.95 11.28
C LEU A 55 -11.64 22.18 10.57
N ALA A 56 -11.40 23.28 11.29
CA ALA A 56 -10.86 24.50 10.70
C ALA A 56 -9.48 24.28 10.05
N ARG A 57 -8.64 23.43 10.67
CA ARG A 57 -7.35 23.03 10.09
C ARG A 57 -7.53 22.25 8.80
N MET A 58 -8.40 21.23 8.80
CA MET A 58 -8.65 20.42 7.60
C MET A 58 -9.21 21.28 6.47
N GLU A 59 -10.16 22.16 6.78
CA GLU A 59 -10.71 23.11 5.83
C GLU A 59 -9.61 23.99 5.22
N THR A 60 -8.70 24.51 6.04
CA THR A 60 -7.57 25.31 5.55
C THR A 60 -6.64 24.51 4.63
N ILE A 61 -6.40 23.24 4.93
CA ILE A 61 -5.51 22.36 4.14
C ILE A 61 -6.16 21.98 2.81
N PHE A 62 -7.46 21.66 2.80
CA PHE A 62 -8.12 21.01 1.66
C PHE A 62 -9.07 21.92 0.87
N SER A 63 -9.65 22.99 1.44
CA SER A 63 -10.60 23.86 0.73
C SER A 63 -9.99 25.14 0.17
N GLY A 64 -8.82 25.56 0.69
CA GLY A 64 -8.15 26.79 0.29
C GLY A 64 -7.33 26.72 -1.00
N THR A 65 -7.14 25.52 -1.58
CA THR A 65 -6.29 25.31 -2.76
C THR A 65 -6.95 24.36 -3.76
N VAL A 66 -6.58 24.47 -5.04
CA VAL A 66 -6.99 23.50 -6.08
C VAL A 66 -6.61 22.09 -5.59
N PRO A 67 -7.49 21.09 -5.75
CA PRO A 67 -7.19 19.71 -5.37
C PRO A 67 -5.83 19.29 -5.93
N GLN A 68 -4.97 18.73 -5.08
CA GLN A 68 -3.60 18.36 -5.46
C GLN A 68 -3.56 16.92 -5.97
N TYR A 69 -4.51 16.59 -6.84
CA TYR A 69 -4.59 15.29 -7.50
C TYR A 69 -5.29 15.40 -8.86
N GLU A 70 -5.03 14.42 -9.71
CA GLU A 70 -5.69 14.21 -10.99
C GLU A 70 -5.83 12.71 -11.28
N TYR A 71 -6.71 12.38 -12.22
CA TYR A 71 -6.92 11.02 -12.68
C TYR A 71 -6.30 10.84 -14.07
N LYS A 72 -5.47 9.81 -14.25
CA LYS A 72 -4.89 9.46 -15.56
C LYS A 72 -5.50 8.17 -16.06
N ASN A 73 -5.89 8.16 -17.33
CA ASN A 73 -6.49 6.99 -17.96
C ASN A 73 -5.46 5.86 -18.12
N HIS A 74 -5.83 4.66 -17.68
CA HIS A 74 -5.20 3.40 -18.03
C HIS A 74 -6.23 2.57 -18.84
N THR A 75 -5.79 1.56 -19.59
CA THR A 75 -6.66 0.89 -20.58
C THR A 75 -7.93 0.27 -20.00
N ALA A 76 -7.89 -0.23 -18.77
CA ALA A 76 -9.02 -0.82 -18.05
C ALA A 76 -9.14 -0.38 -16.58
N ASP A 77 -8.20 0.44 -16.12
CA ASP A 77 -8.03 0.85 -14.71
C ASP A 77 -7.93 2.38 -14.65
N ILE A 78 -7.66 2.91 -13.46
CA ILE A 78 -7.35 4.32 -13.28
C ILE A 78 -6.03 4.51 -12.53
N ILE A 79 -5.25 5.50 -12.95
CA ILE A 79 -4.08 5.93 -12.19
C ILE A 79 -4.46 7.17 -11.39
N PHE A 80 -4.32 7.07 -10.07
CA PHE A 80 -4.35 8.22 -9.17
C PHE A 80 -2.99 8.88 -9.19
N HIS A 81 -2.97 10.15 -9.59
CA HIS A 81 -1.80 11.00 -9.49
C HIS A 81 -2.08 12.07 -8.45
N ALA A 82 -1.32 12.12 -7.37
CA ALA A 82 -1.47 13.11 -6.31
C ALA A 82 -0.12 13.68 -5.91
N TRP A 83 -0.10 14.94 -5.47
CA TRP A 83 1.12 15.62 -5.08
C TRP A 83 0.96 16.41 -3.79
N GLY A 84 2.08 16.80 -3.19
CA GLY A 84 2.10 17.65 -2.01
C GLY A 84 3.47 18.24 -1.73
N ASN A 85 3.52 19.34 -0.97
CA ASN A 85 4.76 19.98 -0.53
C ASN A 85 5.63 19.12 0.41
N SER A 86 5.09 17.99 0.84
CA SER A 86 5.74 17.00 1.70
C SER A 86 5.16 15.63 1.40
N LEU A 87 5.94 14.59 1.73
CA LEU A 87 5.48 13.21 1.64
C LEU A 87 4.19 12.98 2.43
N LYS A 88 4.08 13.60 3.61
CA LYS A 88 2.86 13.65 4.42
C LYS A 88 1.68 14.19 3.63
N ALA A 89 1.82 15.39 3.06
CA ALA A 89 0.75 16.03 2.30
C ALA A 89 0.34 15.20 1.07
N ALA A 90 1.31 14.60 0.37
CA ALA A 90 1.01 13.76 -0.79
C ALA A 90 0.21 12.51 -0.40
N PHE A 91 0.53 11.85 0.73
CA PHE A 91 -0.24 10.73 1.28
C PHE A 91 -1.68 11.13 1.63
N GLU A 92 -1.85 12.30 2.25
CA GLU A 92 -3.18 12.84 2.57
C GLU A 92 -3.99 13.13 1.30
N GLN A 93 -3.35 13.67 0.26
CA GLN A 93 -3.99 14.01 -1.01
C GLN A 93 -4.38 12.77 -1.83
N VAL A 94 -3.55 11.73 -1.87
CA VAL A 94 -3.92 10.49 -2.58
C VAL A 94 -5.09 9.76 -1.90
N ALA A 95 -5.21 9.86 -0.57
CA ALA A 95 -6.38 9.34 0.14
C ALA A 95 -7.66 10.11 -0.23
N VAL A 96 -7.61 11.44 -0.26
CA VAL A 96 -8.74 12.27 -0.71
C VAL A 96 -9.08 12.00 -2.18
N CYS A 97 -8.07 11.83 -3.04
CA CYS A 97 -8.22 11.45 -4.44
C CYS A 97 -9.04 10.16 -4.60
N MET A 98 -8.72 9.14 -3.80
CA MET A 98 -9.43 7.86 -3.77
C MET A 98 -10.91 8.03 -3.41
N PHE A 99 -11.21 8.69 -2.29
CA PHE A 99 -12.61 8.87 -1.87
C PHE A 99 -13.40 9.80 -2.80
N SER A 100 -12.76 10.80 -3.39
CA SER A 100 -13.38 11.66 -4.39
C SER A 100 -13.71 10.94 -5.70
N TYR A 101 -13.04 9.82 -5.99
CA TYR A 101 -13.38 8.98 -7.14
C TYR A 101 -14.62 8.11 -6.85
N MET A 102 -14.82 7.74 -5.58
CA MET A 102 -15.96 6.95 -5.12
C MET A 102 -17.25 7.77 -4.95
N THR A 103 -17.17 9.05 -4.55
CA THR A 103 -18.33 9.92 -4.33
C THR A 103 -17.96 11.41 -4.30
N ASP A 104 -18.92 12.30 -4.51
CA ASP A 104 -18.76 13.74 -4.33
C ASP A 104 -18.54 14.10 -2.85
N LEU A 105 -17.28 14.42 -2.50
CA LEU A 105 -16.88 14.79 -1.13
C LEU A 105 -17.45 16.12 -0.64
N ASN A 106 -17.98 16.96 -1.53
CA ASN A 106 -18.65 18.19 -1.10
C ASN A 106 -19.95 17.90 -0.34
N ARG A 107 -20.56 16.74 -0.59
CA ARG A 107 -21.78 16.28 0.09
C ARG A 107 -21.50 15.52 1.39
N VAL A 108 -20.25 15.14 1.61
CA VAL A 108 -19.80 14.42 2.81
C VAL A 108 -19.50 15.42 3.91
N GLU A 109 -19.96 15.12 5.13
CA GLU A 109 -19.65 15.87 6.34
C GLU A 109 -18.55 15.17 7.16
N ALA A 110 -17.62 15.95 7.68
CA ALA A 110 -16.61 15.48 8.63
C ALA A 110 -17.20 15.45 10.05
N SER A 111 -18.20 14.58 10.28
CA SER A 111 -18.98 14.54 11.53
C SER A 111 -18.38 13.63 12.60
N GLU A 112 -17.67 12.59 12.17
CA GLU A 112 -16.91 11.68 13.00
C GLU A 112 -15.51 11.46 12.41
N TYR A 113 -14.62 10.88 13.20
CA TYR A 113 -13.34 10.39 12.71
C TYR A 113 -13.02 9.01 13.23
N VAL A 114 -12.19 8.29 12.46
CA VAL A 114 -11.54 7.05 12.87
C VAL A 114 -10.02 7.19 12.74
N GLU A 115 -9.28 6.63 13.70
CA GLU A 115 -7.83 6.50 13.59
C GLU A 115 -7.47 5.10 13.08
N LEU A 116 -6.65 5.08 12.04
CA LEU A 116 -6.14 3.87 11.39
C LEU A 116 -4.60 3.92 11.37
N SER A 117 -3.98 2.76 11.19
CA SER A 117 -2.53 2.63 11.09
C SER A 117 -2.15 1.61 10.05
N ALA A 118 -1.07 1.87 9.33
CA ALA A 118 -0.49 0.94 8.37
C ALA A 118 1.03 0.86 8.56
N GLU A 119 1.59 -0.29 8.20
CA GLU A 119 3.03 -0.55 8.24
C GLU A 119 3.48 -1.11 6.90
N GLY A 120 4.74 -0.86 6.53
CA GLY A 120 5.32 -1.38 5.30
C GLY A 120 6.84 -1.50 5.36
N HIS A 121 7.40 -2.43 4.60
CA HIS A 121 8.86 -2.67 4.59
C HIS A 121 9.62 -1.71 3.67
N SER A 122 8.91 -0.97 2.82
CA SER A 122 9.41 0.14 2.01
C SER A 122 8.35 1.25 1.98
N LEU A 123 8.71 2.41 1.43
CA LEU A 123 7.78 3.53 1.33
C LEU A 123 6.61 3.24 0.36
N GLU A 124 6.86 2.54 -0.75
CA GLU A 124 5.80 2.08 -1.67
C GLU A 124 4.90 1.05 -1.00
N ASN A 125 5.48 0.12 -0.24
CA ASN A 125 4.69 -0.86 0.50
C ASN A 125 3.85 -0.20 1.60
N LEU A 126 4.36 0.84 2.26
CA LEU A 126 3.58 1.66 3.18
C LEU A 126 2.43 2.38 2.47
N LEU A 127 2.66 2.94 1.29
CA LEU A 127 1.61 3.60 0.49
C LEU A 127 0.50 2.61 0.09
N TYR A 128 0.88 1.41 -0.35
CA TYR A 128 -0.06 0.34 -0.63
C TYR A 128 -0.91 0.00 0.59
N HIS A 129 -0.28 -0.30 1.73
CA HIS A 129 -1.01 -0.66 2.95
C HIS A 129 -1.84 0.48 3.50
N PHE A 130 -1.39 1.73 3.35
CA PHE A 130 -2.14 2.93 3.72
C PHE A 130 -3.46 3.04 2.94
N LEU A 131 -3.42 2.92 1.61
CA LEU A 131 -4.64 2.98 0.78
C LEU A 131 -5.51 1.72 0.93
N ASP A 132 -4.89 0.54 1.05
CA ASP A 132 -5.60 -0.73 1.28
C ASP A 132 -6.38 -0.70 2.60
N GLU A 133 -5.79 -0.14 3.66
CA GLU A 133 -6.48 -0.03 4.96
C GLU A 133 -7.65 0.96 4.91
N LEU A 134 -7.49 2.09 4.20
CA LEU A 134 -8.60 3.03 3.95
C LEU A 134 -9.74 2.38 3.14
N LEU A 135 -9.38 1.65 2.07
CA LEU A 135 -10.34 0.94 1.24
C LEU A 135 -11.05 -0.16 2.04
N PHE A 136 -10.32 -0.95 2.80
CA PHE A 136 -10.87 -1.99 3.67
C PHE A 136 -11.82 -1.40 4.72
N HIS A 137 -11.44 -0.30 5.37
CA HIS A 137 -12.30 0.39 6.33
C HIS A 137 -13.60 0.87 5.67
N PHE A 138 -13.52 1.46 4.47
CA PHE A 138 -14.70 1.84 3.70
C PHE A 138 -15.59 0.64 3.36
N LEU A 139 -15.03 -0.45 2.83
CA LEU A 139 -15.81 -1.63 2.42
C LEU A 139 -16.50 -2.35 3.59
N THR A 140 -15.94 -2.24 4.80
CA THR A 140 -16.47 -2.91 6.00
C THR A 140 -17.45 -2.06 6.80
N THR A 141 -17.25 -0.74 6.84
CA THR A 141 -18.03 0.17 7.68
C THR A 141 -18.89 1.16 6.90
N MET A 142 -18.68 1.24 5.59
CA MET A 142 -19.22 2.26 4.69
C MET A 142 -18.79 3.70 5.06
N HIS A 143 -17.79 3.90 5.93
CA HIS A 143 -17.35 5.23 6.31
C HIS A 143 -16.55 5.90 5.19
N VAL A 144 -17.06 7.00 4.65
CA VAL A 144 -16.39 7.79 3.61
C VAL A 144 -15.64 8.93 4.25
N CYS A 145 -14.36 9.05 3.92
CA CYS A 145 -13.50 10.06 4.48
C CYS A 145 -13.48 11.29 3.58
N LYS A 146 -13.94 12.43 4.12
CA LYS A 146 -13.79 13.74 3.47
C LYS A 146 -12.35 14.23 3.55
N TYR A 147 -11.73 14.06 4.72
CA TYR A 147 -10.35 14.48 4.98
C TYR A 147 -9.58 13.34 5.62
N VAL A 148 -8.28 13.27 5.32
CA VAL A 148 -7.35 12.34 5.97
C VAL A 148 -6.17 13.14 6.50
N GLU A 149 -5.91 13.04 7.80
CA GLU A 149 -4.78 13.67 8.49
C GLU A 149 -3.79 12.61 8.94
N VAL A 150 -2.57 12.64 8.43
CA VAL A 150 -1.46 11.82 8.92
C VAL A 150 -0.95 12.42 10.24
N ILE A 151 -1.11 11.70 11.35
CA ILE A 151 -0.76 12.17 12.71
C ILE A 151 0.66 11.76 13.09
N VAL A 152 1.08 10.55 12.74
CA VAL A 152 2.46 10.10 12.94
C VAL A 152 3.19 10.21 11.61
N PRO A 153 4.30 10.97 11.55
CA PRO A 153 5.08 11.09 10.33
C PRO A 153 5.58 9.72 9.89
N LEU A 154 5.85 9.58 8.59
CA LEU A 154 6.39 8.35 8.01
C LEU A 154 7.80 8.14 8.57
N LEU A 155 7.90 7.37 9.65
CA LEU A 155 9.15 7.07 10.34
C LEU A 155 9.70 5.76 9.79
N GLU A 156 10.95 5.79 9.31
CA GLU A 156 11.76 4.58 9.21
C GLU A 156 12.06 4.14 10.64
N GLY A 157 11.71 2.91 11.01
CA GLY A 157 11.96 2.48 12.38
C GLY A 157 13.45 2.44 12.67
N GLU A 158 13.86 2.88 13.85
CA GLU A 158 15.27 2.78 14.25
C GLU A 158 15.64 1.30 14.39
N ASN A 159 16.79 0.91 13.83
CA ASN A 159 17.35 -0.42 13.99
C ASN A 159 17.84 -0.60 15.43
N SER A 160 16.97 -1.08 16.32
CA SER A 160 17.37 -1.46 17.68
C SER A 160 18.18 -2.76 17.66
N SER A 161 19.42 -2.70 17.17
CA SER A 161 20.39 -3.78 17.26
C SER A 161 21.69 -3.27 17.85
N THR A 162 21.69 -3.02 19.16
CA THR A 162 22.92 -2.96 19.98
C THR A 162 23.37 -4.35 20.47
N LEU A 163 22.67 -5.41 20.06
CA LEU A 163 23.00 -6.80 20.38
C LEU A 163 23.53 -7.49 19.12
N GLU A 164 24.62 -8.24 19.28
CA GLU A 164 25.33 -8.88 18.18
C GLU A 164 24.38 -9.68 17.28
N PRO A 165 24.51 -9.57 15.94
CA PRO A 165 23.61 -10.21 15.01
C PRO A 165 23.67 -11.73 15.21
N ASP A 166 22.56 -12.32 15.65
CA ASP A 166 22.41 -13.76 15.72
C ASP A 166 22.45 -14.31 14.29
N ILE A 167 23.49 -15.06 13.93
CA ILE A 167 23.77 -15.58 12.57
C ILE A 167 22.64 -16.52 12.08
N ARG A 168 21.69 -16.85 12.96
CA ARG A 168 20.50 -17.66 12.71
C ARG A 168 19.20 -16.86 12.58
N ALA A 169 19.22 -15.55 12.82
CA ALA A 169 18.05 -14.70 12.62
C ALA A 169 17.75 -14.55 11.13
N ASP A 170 16.47 -14.60 10.78
CA ASP A 170 16.02 -14.30 9.43
C ASP A 170 16.47 -12.87 9.07
N PRO A 171 17.25 -12.65 7.99
CA PRO A 171 17.72 -11.32 7.60
C PRO A 171 16.58 -10.33 7.32
N THR A 172 15.35 -10.83 7.13
CA THR A 172 14.14 -10.01 6.96
C THR A 172 13.59 -9.44 8.27
N ALA A 173 13.95 -10.03 9.43
CA ALA A 173 13.43 -9.64 10.75
C ALA A 173 14.11 -8.39 11.34
N ALA A 174 15.17 -7.87 10.72
CA ALA A 174 15.97 -6.76 11.23
C ALA A 174 15.68 -5.40 10.56
N ILE A 175 14.75 -5.34 9.60
CA ILE A 175 14.35 -4.09 8.96
C ILE A 175 13.15 -3.56 9.73
N SER A 176 13.35 -2.48 10.50
CA SER A 176 12.24 -1.83 11.17
C SER A 176 11.29 -1.24 10.12
N PRO A 177 9.99 -1.57 10.19
CA PRO A 177 9.05 -1.16 9.15
C PRO A 177 8.82 0.36 9.19
N TRP A 178 8.50 0.90 8.02
CA TRP A 178 7.86 2.20 7.91
C TRP A 178 6.47 2.12 8.54
N THR A 179 6.09 3.14 9.30
CA THR A 179 4.77 3.18 9.94
C THR A 179 4.08 4.51 9.68
N VAL A 180 2.76 4.47 9.55
CA VAL A 180 1.91 5.67 9.46
C VAL A 180 0.69 5.49 10.35
N ARG A 181 0.30 6.58 11.03
CA ARG A 181 -1.00 6.68 11.68
C ARG A 181 -1.75 7.85 11.09
N MET A 182 -3.02 7.62 10.79
CA MET A 182 -3.90 8.57 10.13
C MET A 182 -5.20 8.70 10.89
N ARG A 183 -5.80 9.88 10.81
CA ARG A 183 -7.16 10.15 11.25
C ARG A 183 -7.99 10.52 10.05
N CYS A 184 -9.07 9.77 9.85
CA CYS A 184 -9.92 9.87 8.70
C CYS A 184 -11.23 10.49 9.15
N TYR A 185 -11.52 11.70 8.69
CA TYR A 185 -12.68 12.48 9.07
C TYR A 185 -13.77 12.32 8.02
N GLY A 186 -14.99 12.01 8.44
CA GLY A 186 -16.04 11.64 7.52
C GLY A 186 -17.33 11.25 8.20
N GLU A 187 -18.07 10.39 7.50
CA GLU A 187 -19.35 9.85 7.96
C GLU A 187 -19.70 8.56 7.19
N PRO A 188 -20.69 7.78 7.67
CA PRO A 188 -21.20 6.64 6.93
C PRO A 188 -21.83 7.05 5.59
N PHE A 189 -21.52 6.30 4.53
CA PHE A 189 -22.03 6.52 3.20
C PHE A 189 -23.53 6.22 3.12
N GLN A 190 -24.29 7.20 2.61
CA GLN A 190 -25.73 7.09 2.39
C GLN A 190 -26.00 7.28 0.90
N SER A 191 -26.31 6.18 0.20
CA SER A 191 -26.51 6.21 -1.25
C SER A 191 -27.75 7.02 -1.64
N GLU A 192 -27.62 7.88 -2.65
CA GLU A 192 -28.77 8.65 -3.19
C GLU A 192 -29.88 7.73 -3.74
N ALA A 193 -29.52 6.54 -4.23
CA ALA A 193 -30.47 5.53 -4.69
C ALA A 193 -31.39 4.99 -3.57
N GLU A 194 -30.93 5.01 -2.32
CA GLU A 194 -31.68 4.60 -1.13
C GLU A 194 -32.28 5.81 -0.39
N GLY A 195 -32.26 7.01 -0.99
CA GLY A 195 -32.75 8.25 -0.40
C GLY A 195 -31.75 8.98 0.49
N GLY A 196 -30.47 8.60 0.44
CA GLY A 196 -29.35 9.32 1.05
C GLY A 196 -28.90 10.53 0.25
N ARG A 197 -27.80 11.16 0.68
CA ARG A 197 -27.26 12.39 0.07
C ARG A 197 -26.07 12.17 -0.87
N HIS A 198 -25.38 11.02 -0.80
CA HIS A 198 -24.13 10.80 -1.53
C HIS A 198 -24.38 10.19 -2.90
N THR A 199 -23.77 10.79 -3.92
CA THR A 199 -23.78 10.26 -5.29
C THR A 199 -22.86 9.05 -5.37
N GLN A 200 -23.33 7.93 -5.92
CA GLN A 200 -22.46 6.78 -6.15
C GLN A 200 -21.58 7.03 -7.38
N GLY A 201 -20.26 7.12 -7.15
CA GLY A 201 -19.24 7.18 -8.18
C GLY A 201 -18.81 5.78 -8.62
N THR A 202 -17.51 5.61 -8.86
CA THR A 202 -16.96 4.33 -9.32
C THR A 202 -16.50 3.50 -8.13
N GLU A 203 -16.81 2.20 -8.14
CA GLU A 203 -16.32 1.26 -7.15
C GLU A 203 -14.83 1.00 -7.38
N ILE A 204 -14.06 0.94 -6.30
CA ILE A 204 -12.66 0.56 -6.32
C ILE A 204 -12.56 -0.85 -5.74
N LYS A 205 -12.03 -1.79 -6.51
CA LYS A 205 -11.93 -3.20 -6.12
C LYS A 205 -10.65 -3.49 -5.35
N ALA A 206 -9.54 -2.91 -5.79
CA ALA A 206 -8.23 -3.15 -5.19
C ALA A 206 -7.23 -2.02 -5.49
N ILE A 207 -6.36 -1.78 -4.53
CA ILE A 207 -5.13 -1.02 -4.73
C ILE A 207 -4.08 -1.96 -5.34
N THR A 208 -3.29 -1.49 -6.31
CA THR A 208 -2.26 -2.33 -6.93
C THR A 208 -0.86 -1.75 -6.72
N MET A 209 0.12 -2.64 -6.62
CA MET A 209 1.54 -2.27 -6.61
C MET A 209 2.10 -2.04 -8.03
N HIS A 210 1.34 -2.39 -9.07
CA HIS A 210 1.80 -2.24 -10.44
C HIS A 210 1.87 -0.75 -10.79
N GLU A 211 2.99 -0.32 -11.37
CA GLU A 211 3.25 1.11 -11.68
C GLU A 211 3.18 2.08 -10.50
N MET A 212 3.19 1.59 -9.25
CA MET A 212 3.27 2.46 -8.08
C MET A 212 4.60 3.21 -8.08
N ARG A 213 4.55 4.54 -7.96
CA ARG A 213 5.74 5.39 -7.94
C ARG A 213 5.61 6.51 -6.92
N ILE A 214 6.71 6.77 -6.23
CA ILE A 214 6.86 7.88 -5.31
C ILE A 214 8.08 8.67 -5.78
N ASN A 215 7.85 9.88 -6.28
CA ASN A 215 8.92 10.75 -6.76
C ASN A 215 9.09 11.93 -5.79
N ASP A 216 10.18 11.95 -5.04
CA ASP A 216 10.53 13.10 -4.21
C ASP A 216 11.41 14.08 -5.00
N ASN A 217 10.79 15.08 -5.64
CA ASN A 217 11.50 16.04 -6.48
C ASN A 217 12.19 17.16 -5.69
N ARG A 218 11.96 17.24 -4.37
CA ARG A 218 12.60 18.23 -3.48
C ARG A 218 14.11 18.03 -3.33
N CYS A 219 14.60 16.83 -3.66
CA CYS A 219 16.00 16.43 -3.50
C CYS A 219 16.80 16.38 -4.81
N LYS A 220 16.23 16.77 -5.96
CA LYS A 220 17.00 16.78 -7.21
C LYS A 220 17.99 17.96 -7.18
N PRO A 221 19.32 17.72 -7.21
CA PRO A 221 20.25 18.79 -7.48
C PRO A 221 19.93 19.36 -8.86
N GLN A 222 19.94 20.68 -8.99
CA GLN A 222 19.79 21.35 -10.29
C GLN A 222 20.91 20.83 -11.22
N GLU A 223 20.59 19.92 -12.14
CA GLU A 223 21.50 19.56 -13.21
C GLU A 223 21.59 20.74 -14.17
N GLY A 224 22.59 21.60 -13.98
CA GLY A 224 23.07 22.50 -15.03
C GLY A 224 23.57 23.86 -14.55
N VAL A 225 24.89 23.99 -14.33
CA VAL A 225 25.72 25.07 -14.93
C VAL A 225 27.15 24.53 -15.06
N ASP A 226 27.52 24.08 -16.26
CA ASP A 226 28.84 24.21 -16.90
C ASP A 226 28.98 23.14 -18.00
N LYS A 227 28.41 23.43 -19.18
CA LYS A 227 28.96 22.92 -20.43
C LYS A 227 29.43 24.13 -21.24
N PRO A 228 30.66 24.15 -21.77
CA PRO A 228 31.09 25.23 -22.65
C PRO A 228 30.25 25.20 -23.93
N GLU A 229 29.63 26.34 -24.23
CA GLU A 229 28.76 26.53 -25.39
C GLU A 229 29.58 26.43 -26.69
N ASP A 230 29.12 25.58 -27.62
CA ASP A 230 29.67 25.47 -28.98
C ASP A 230 28.98 26.53 -29.87
N PRO A 231 29.71 27.52 -30.43
CA PRO A 231 29.13 28.73 -31.03
C PRO A 231 28.44 28.53 -32.40
N PHE A 232 28.16 27.29 -32.84
CA PHE A 232 27.70 27.01 -34.21
C PHE A 232 26.44 26.13 -34.35
N GLN A 233 25.52 26.11 -33.38
CA GLN A 233 24.20 25.49 -33.58
C GLN A 233 23.06 26.51 -33.66
N PRO A 234 22.12 26.40 -34.64
CA PRO A 234 20.94 27.25 -34.68
C PRO A 234 19.99 26.89 -33.53
N THR A 235 19.45 27.91 -32.87
CA THR A 235 18.52 27.81 -31.74
C THR A 235 17.21 27.14 -32.16
N GLU A 236 17.02 25.88 -31.78
CA GLU A 236 15.67 25.30 -31.68
C GLU A 236 14.98 25.89 -30.44
N GLU A 237 13.71 26.29 -30.60
CA GLU A 237 12.87 26.78 -29.52
C GLU A 237 12.66 25.64 -28.50
N THR A 238 13.44 25.65 -27.42
CA THR A 238 13.22 24.79 -26.26
C THR A 238 12.02 25.30 -25.48
N SER A 239 10.92 24.54 -25.58
CA SER A 239 9.75 24.65 -24.72
C SER A 239 10.14 24.43 -23.26
N ASP A 240 9.92 25.45 -22.41
CA ASP A 240 9.81 25.44 -20.95
C ASP A 240 10.54 24.30 -20.21
N GLU A 241 11.87 24.42 -20.08
CA GLU A 241 12.65 23.59 -19.16
C GLU A 241 12.78 24.23 -17.76
N SER A 242 12.37 23.45 -16.76
CA SER A 242 12.84 23.47 -15.36
C SER A 242 12.42 24.63 -14.43
N MET A 243 11.15 24.63 -14.02
CA MET A 243 10.88 24.94 -12.61
C MET A 243 11.13 23.65 -11.84
N ALA A 244 12.28 23.54 -11.16
CA ALA A 244 12.49 22.46 -10.19
C ALA A 244 11.33 22.51 -9.20
N SER A 245 10.48 21.51 -9.25
CA SER A 245 9.20 21.57 -8.60
C SER A 245 9.31 20.92 -7.24
N ASP A 246 9.35 21.74 -6.18
CA ASP A 246 9.55 21.34 -4.77
C ASP A 246 8.33 20.60 -4.19
N PHE A 247 7.98 19.46 -4.78
CA PHE A 247 6.89 18.61 -4.32
C PHE A 247 7.21 17.12 -4.44
N VAL A 248 6.40 16.32 -3.77
CA VAL A 248 6.40 14.86 -3.87
C VAL A 248 5.21 14.44 -4.74
N ASP A 249 5.46 13.61 -5.76
CA ASP A 249 4.40 12.99 -6.57
C ASP A 249 4.18 11.53 -6.18
N LEU A 250 2.92 11.11 -6.18
CA LEU A 250 2.50 9.73 -6.00
C LEU A 250 1.70 9.29 -7.23
N TYR A 251 2.01 8.11 -7.74
CA TYR A 251 1.27 7.43 -8.80
C TYR A 251 0.82 6.08 -8.26
N VAL A 252 -0.48 5.81 -8.33
CA VAL A 252 -1.07 4.54 -7.87
C VAL A 252 -2.06 4.05 -8.90
N LEU A 253 -1.84 2.84 -9.42
CA LEU A 253 -2.80 2.16 -10.29
C LEU A 253 -3.85 1.44 -9.43
N VAL A 254 -5.11 1.65 -9.77
CA VAL A 254 -6.27 1.17 -9.01
C VAL A 254 -7.21 0.40 -9.93
N ASP A 255 -7.59 -0.81 -9.50
CA ASP A 255 -8.55 -1.68 -10.17
C ASP A 255 -9.99 -1.22 -9.83
N ILE A 256 -10.79 -0.94 -10.85
CA ILE A 256 -12.15 -0.40 -10.78
C ILE A 256 -13.17 -1.34 -11.41
#